data_AF-A0A2P5B8S3-F1
#
_entry.id   AF-A0A2P5B8S3-F1
#
_cell.length_a   1.000
_cell.length_b   1.000
_cell.length_c   1.000
_cell.angle_alpha   90.00
_cell.angle_beta   90.00
_cell.angle_gamma   90.00
#
_symmetry.space_group_name_H-M   'P 1'
#
loop_
_entity.id
_entity.type
_entity.pdbx_description
1 polymer ?
#
loop_
_entity_poly.entity_id
_entity_poly.type
_entity_poly.pdbx_seq_one_letter_code
_entity_poly.pdbx_strand_id
1 'polypeptide(L)' 'SNCLFPPSPPPNIVLGDRSKQKAFKYTGITCFNPGSFSSDGTFVAYRPCNQEVELSSL' A
#
# COMPACT_ATOMS: atom_id res chain seq x y z
N SER A 1 -24.42 3.08 3.86
CA SER A 1 -23.15 2.34 3.72
C SER A 1 -22.21 3.14 2.81
N ASN A 2 -21.35 4.00 3.39
CA ASN A 2 -20.44 4.90 2.64
C ASN A 2 -18.95 4.51 2.75
N CYS A 3 -18.64 3.27 3.18
CA CYS A 3 -17.26 2.85 3.47
C CYS A 3 -16.36 2.71 2.23
N LEU A 4 -16.93 2.72 1.03
CA LEU A 4 -16.19 2.65 -0.25
C LEU A 4 -15.88 4.04 -0.84
N PHE A 5 -16.63 5.07 -0.43
CA PHE A 5 -16.50 6.43 -0.94
C PHE A 5 -16.31 7.39 0.24
N PRO A 6 -15.10 7.44 0.81
CA PRO A 6 -14.82 8.36 1.89
C PRO A 6 -14.92 9.82 1.40
N PRO A 7 -15.46 10.74 2.21
CA PRO A 7 -15.62 12.14 1.83
C PRO A 7 -14.30 12.89 1.68
N SER A 8 -13.21 12.34 2.21
CA SER A 8 -11.84 12.83 2.04
C SER A 8 -10.90 11.68 1.71
N PRO A 9 -9.86 11.88 0.88
CA PRO A 9 -8.85 10.86 0.63
C PRO A 9 -8.11 10.48 1.93
N PRO A 10 -7.84 9.19 2.17
CA PRO A 10 -7.02 8.78 3.31
C PRO A 10 -5.55 9.16 3.09
N PRO A 11 -4.74 9.25 4.17
CA PRO A 11 -3.31 9.57 4.07
C PRO A 11 -2.50 8.50 3.32
N ASN A 12 -2.99 7.26 3.32
CA ASN A 12 -2.41 6.14 2.60
C ASN A 12 -3.51 5.21 2.04
N ILE A 13 -3.21 4.54 0.93
CA ILE A 13 -4.09 3.55 0.29
C ILE A 13 -3.31 2.25 0.13
N VAL A 14 -3.84 1.16 0.69
CA VAL A 14 -3.29 -0.19 0.52
C VAL A 14 -4.18 -0.96 -0.44
N LEU A 15 -3.63 -1.36 -1.58
CA LEU A 15 -4.33 -2.17 -2.58
C LEU A 15 -3.77 -3.59 -2.52
N GLY A 16 -4.45 -4.48 -1.80
CA GLY A 16 -4.05 -5.89 -1.73
C GLY A 16 -4.54 -6.66 -2.95
N ASP A 17 -3.67 -6.87 -3.94
CA ASP A 17 -3.95 -7.74 -5.09
C ASP A 17 -2.77 -8.72 -5.33
N ARG A 18 -2.85 -9.52 -6.42
CA ARG A 18 -1.77 -10.47 -6.80
C ARG A 18 -0.78 -9.90 -7.81
N SER A 19 -0.88 -8.62 -8.13
CA SER A 19 0.06 -7.93 -9.00
C SER A 19 1.41 -7.78 -8.30
N LYS A 20 2.47 -7.44 -9.06
CA LYS A 20 3.79 -7.19 -8.49
C LYS A 20 3.73 -6.08 -7.45
N GLN A 21 4.42 -6.25 -6.32
CA GLN A 21 4.48 -5.24 -5.27
C GLN A 21 4.97 -3.89 -5.82
N LYS A 22 4.34 -2.82 -5.37
CA LYS A 22 4.62 -1.46 -5.86
C LYS A 22 4.28 -0.45 -4.79
N ALA A 23 5.12 0.57 -4.67
CA ALA A 23 4.84 1.77 -3.89
C ALA A 23 4.95 2.99 -4.80
N PHE A 24 4.02 3.92 -4.68
CA PHE A 24 4.07 5.19 -5.39
C PHE A 24 3.35 6.28 -4.61
N LYS A 25 3.70 7.54 -4.88
CA LYS A 25 2.97 8.70 -4.39
C LYS A 25 2.11 9.27 -5.50
N TYR A 26 0.84 9.48 -5.24
CA TYR A 26 -0.09 10.16 -6.13
C TYR A 26 -0.73 11.31 -5.37
N THR A 27 -0.57 12.54 -5.88
CA THR A 27 -1.13 13.75 -5.25
C THR A 27 -0.87 13.88 -3.74
N GLY A 28 0.33 13.47 -3.29
CA GLY A 28 0.72 13.49 -1.87
C GLY A 28 0.23 12.31 -1.02
N ILE A 29 -0.63 11.44 -1.58
CA ILE A 29 -1.11 10.22 -0.93
C ILE A 29 -0.13 9.09 -1.25
N THR A 30 0.20 8.31 -0.22
CA THR A 30 1.07 7.14 -0.39
C THR A 30 0.23 5.92 -0.71
N CYS A 31 0.40 5.37 -1.91
CA CYS A 31 -0.32 4.20 -2.40
C CYS A 31 0.65 3.03 -2.54
N PHE A 32 0.29 1.86 -2.01
CA PHE A 32 1.11 0.67 -2.19
C PHE A 32 0.29 -0.61 -2.29
N ASN A 33 0.88 -1.56 -2.99
CA ASN A 33 0.42 -2.93 -3.15
C ASN A 33 1.49 -3.86 -2.59
N PRO A 34 1.16 -4.70 -1.58
CA PRO A 34 2.09 -5.67 -1.02
C PRO A 34 2.41 -6.85 -1.94
N GLY A 35 1.63 -7.07 -3.00
CA GLY A 35 1.74 -8.27 -3.81
C GLY A 35 1.21 -9.51 -3.08
N SER A 36 1.75 -10.67 -3.45
CA SER A 36 1.23 -11.98 -3.01
C SER A 36 2.25 -12.72 -2.15
N PHE A 37 2.19 -12.50 -0.83
CA PHE A 37 3.05 -13.18 0.13
C PHE A 37 3.08 -14.72 -0.07
N SER A 38 1.94 -15.34 -0.36
CA SER A 38 1.86 -16.79 -0.59
C SER A 38 2.54 -17.28 -1.87
N SER A 39 2.76 -16.39 -2.85
CA SER A 39 3.33 -16.75 -4.15
C SER A 39 4.83 -16.53 -4.20
N ASP A 40 5.32 -15.40 -3.70
CA ASP A 40 6.70 -14.96 -3.87
C ASP A 40 7.30 -14.36 -2.58
N GLY A 41 6.63 -14.53 -1.43
CA GLY A 41 7.11 -14.04 -0.15
C GLY A 41 7.16 -12.51 -0.05
N THR A 42 6.56 -11.77 -0.99
CA THR A 42 6.61 -10.31 -1.01
C THR A 42 5.72 -9.66 0.06
N PHE A 43 6.21 -8.56 0.63
CA PHE A 43 5.49 -7.78 1.63
C PHE A 43 5.95 -6.31 1.64
N VAL A 44 5.15 -5.46 2.28
CA VAL A 44 5.44 -4.04 2.46
C VAL A 44 5.53 -3.70 3.94
N ALA A 45 6.61 -3.01 4.34
CA ALA A 45 6.71 -2.37 5.65
C ALA A 45 6.44 -0.87 5.52
N TYR A 46 5.39 -0.38 6.18
CA TYR A 46 5.04 1.04 6.23
C TYR A 46 5.39 1.64 7.59
N ARG A 47 6.11 2.77 7.60
CA ARG A 47 6.48 3.51 8.80
C ARG A 47 5.64 4.79 8.90
N PRO A 48 4.61 4.85 9.78
CA PRO A 48 3.67 5.97 9.80
C PRO A 48 4.31 7.32 10.13
N CYS A 49 5.35 7.34 10.98
CA CYS A 49 5.96 8.59 11.48
C CYS A 49 6.61 9.43 10.37
N ASN A 50 7.23 8.79 9.38
CA ASN A 50 7.92 9.45 8.27
C ASN A 50 7.31 9.11 6.89
N GLN A 51 6.21 8.35 6.88
CA GLN A 51 5.51 7.89 5.69
C GLN A 51 6.41 7.09 4.72
N GLU A 52 7.44 6.42 5.25
CA GLU A 52 8.30 5.55 4.44
C GLU A 52 7.60 4.22 4.13
N VAL A 53 7.79 3.77 2.90
CA VAL A 53 7.32 2.46 2.41
C VAL A 53 8.53 1.68 1.93
N GLU A 54 8.74 0.52 2.54
CA GLU A 54 9.82 -0.39 2.20
C GLU A 54 9.22 -1.64 1.54
N LEU A 55 9.76 -1.99 0.36
CA LEU A 55 9.36 -3.17 -0.41
C LEU A 55 10.35 -4.30 -0.12
N SER A 56 9.88 -5.46 0.32
CA SER A 56 10.73 -6.55 0.78
C SER A 56 10.19 -7.92 0.37
N SER A 57 11.00 -8.96 0.54
CA SER A 57 10.63 -10.36 0.35
C SER A 57 11.33 -11.24 1.38
N LEU A 58 10.69 -12.33 1.79
CA LEU A 58 11.27 -13.34 2.70
C LEU A 58 12.25 -14.28 1.98
#